data_AF-A0A6L3Y5H7-F1
#
_entry.id   AF-A0A6L3Y5H7-F1
#
_cell.length_a   1.000
_cell.length_b   1.000
_cell.length_c   1.000
_cell.angle_alpha   90.00
_cell.angle_beta   90.00
_cell.angle_gamma   90.00
#
_symmetry.space_group_name_H-M   'P 1'
#
loop_
_entity.id
_entity.type
_entity.pdbx_description
1 polymer ?
#
loop_
_entity_poly.entity_id
_entity_poly.type
_entity_poly.pdbx_seq_one_letter_code
_entity_poly.pdbx_strand_id
1 'polypeptide(L)'
;MKGDLQQFNTLADEILPGSDGETTWKNTICLNSPGGNLAEGTALAGEIYKRGITTIIRDSEACYSACAIMFMMGVAQGGEMGWASRKMHKNAQLGFHRPYLDINSDEQVSIKALAVGFDEAQNALLQIFNLANSPTGPFTTRPMMKPDLVQAMISHVGNDFFMVDDVNRAGRFDIEIFGFQEPTDIDAQTAFMACDNAFYWETRLMEPGSVDYLHKAYTDKEAVERQSKLVNSSYGKNYHVVSNDAGYADAECNVRLYKDKLNVCGTNNTYDTQLGSGVCDPSLEYGVLNSVSKIALWPAYSKLANLPSKIDATTALKGPRYRCVVKAEDNQTVDEEICVQGSGSTANGFLNIDFVWPSGSKTVISIGKTALKINGDLAQRKFEPNNTTCFQNERTKKWFCATKLTTTEKDG
;
A
#
# COMPACT_ATOMS: atom_id res chain seq x y z
N MET A 1 14.19 -15.41 11.50
CA MET A 1 14.99 -16.43 12.21
C MET A 1 15.22 -15.97 13.64
N LYS A 2 15.72 -16.85 14.52
CA LYS A 2 16.07 -16.41 15.89
C LYS A 2 17.17 -15.35 15.82
N GLY A 3 16.98 -14.23 16.53
CA GLY A 3 17.92 -13.10 16.53
C GLY A 3 17.60 -11.99 15.53
N ASP A 4 16.59 -12.14 14.67
CA ASP A 4 16.17 -11.09 13.75
C ASP A 4 15.71 -9.84 14.51
N LEU A 5 15.04 -10.01 15.67
CA LEU A 5 14.62 -8.89 16.51
C LEU A 5 15.81 -8.02 16.98
N GLN A 6 16.90 -8.67 17.38
CA GLN A 6 18.08 -7.95 17.86
C GLN A 6 18.73 -7.18 16.71
N GLN A 7 18.91 -7.82 15.55
CA GLN A 7 19.44 -7.17 14.36
C GLN A 7 18.56 -6.00 13.93
N PHE A 8 17.23 -6.20 13.91
CA PHE A 8 16.27 -5.16 13.60
C PHE A 8 16.43 -3.96 14.52
N ASN A 9 16.47 -4.16 15.85
CA ASN A 9 16.61 -3.04 16.78
C ASN A 9 17.92 -2.26 16.57
N THR A 10 19.03 -2.96 16.31
CA THR A 10 20.31 -2.30 16.01
C THR A 10 20.24 -1.47 14.73
N LEU A 11 19.71 -2.03 13.63
CA LEU A 11 19.60 -1.30 12.37
C LEU A 11 18.56 -0.18 12.42
N ALA A 12 17.45 -0.40 13.13
CA ALA A 12 16.34 0.54 13.20
C ALA A 12 16.77 1.87 13.84
N ASP A 13 17.61 1.82 14.89
CA ASP A 13 18.12 3.02 15.56
C ASP A 13 19.12 3.80 14.68
N GLU A 14 19.74 3.14 13.70
CA GLU A 14 20.74 3.75 12.80
C GLU A 14 20.13 4.29 11.49
N ILE A 15 19.16 3.57 10.92
CA ILE A 15 18.70 3.78 9.53
C ILE A 15 17.34 4.47 9.47
N LEU A 16 16.48 4.30 10.48
CA LEU A 16 15.16 4.91 10.43
C LEU A 16 15.28 6.42 10.66
N PRO A 17 14.66 7.25 9.79
CA PRO A 17 14.70 8.71 9.92
C PRO A 17 14.18 9.24 11.26
N GLY A 18 13.40 8.45 11.99
CA GLY A 18 12.75 8.86 13.23
C GLY A 18 11.53 9.74 12.97
N SER A 19 11.06 10.39 14.04
CA SER A 19 10.02 11.42 13.92
C SER A 19 10.63 12.72 13.42
N ASP A 20 10.02 13.37 12.42
CA ASP A 20 10.41 14.71 11.97
C ASP A 20 9.77 15.85 12.79
N GLY A 21 9.25 15.53 13.97
CA GLY A 21 8.51 16.45 14.84
C GLY A 21 7.01 16.51 14.52
N GLU A 22 6.64 16.15 13.29
CA GLU A 22 5.25 16.08 12.84
C GLU A 22 4.77 14.63 12.72
N THR A 23 5.63 13.74 12.21
CA THR A 23 5.24 12.38 11.81
C THR A 23 6.39 11.37 11.73
N THR A 24 6.06 10.08 11.78
CA THR A 24 6.97 8.95 11.53
C THR A 24 6.78 8.32 10.14
N TRP A 25 5.99 8.92 9.23
CA TRP A 25 5.62 8.28 7.95
C TRP A 25 6.83 7.92 7.07
N LYS A 26 7.98 8.56 7.28
CA LYS A 26 9.24 8.26 6.58
C LYS A 26 9.92 6.98 7.08
N ASN A 27 9.60 6.53 8.29
CA ASN A 27 10.06 5.23 8.78
C ASN A 27 9.34 4.15 7.98
N THR A 28 10.09 3.46 7.14
CA THR A 28 9.53 2.48 6.20
C THR A 28 10.36 1.21 6.22
N ILE A 29 9.69 0.06 6.22
CA ILE A 29 10.30 -1.26 6.01
C ILE A 29 9.63 -1.97 4.82
N CYS A 30 10.46 -2.53 3.93
CA CYS A 30 9.98 -3.40 2.87
C CYS A 30 10.03 -4.85 3.35
N LEU A 31 8.94 -5.60 3.14
CA LEU A 31 8.76 -6.96 3.62
C LEU A 31 8.64 -7.92 2.45
N ASN A 32 9.54 -8.90 2.41
CA ASN A 32 9.56 -9.97 1.41
C ASN A 32 10.04 -11.25 2.09
N SER A 33 9.11 -12.06 2.60
CA SER A 33 9.44 -13.26 3.37
C SER A 33 8.28 -14.28 3.37
N PRO A 34 8.57 -15.58 3.28
CA PRO A 34 7.57 -16.63 3.46
C PRO A 34 7.12 -16.80 4.93
N GLY A 35 7.69 -16.03 5.86
CA GLY A 35 7.42 -16.12 7.28
C GLY A 35 8.54 -16.84 8.04
N GLY A 36 8.17 -17.64 9.05
CA GLY A 36 9.13 -18.41 9.84
C GLY A 36 8.75 -18.48 11.32
N ASN A 37 9.71 -18.19 12.20
CA ASN A 37 9.49 -18.27 13.64
C ASN A 37 8.48 -17.22 14.10
N LEU A 38 7.35 -17.69 14.62
CA LEU A 38 6.26 -16.79 15.00
C LEU A 38 6.60 -15.91 16.20
N ALA A 39 7.29 -16.43 17.22
CA ALA A 39 7.64 -15.64 18.41
C ALA A 39 8.57 -14.46 18.06
N GLU A 40 9.52 -14.68 17.15
CA GLU A 40 10.36 -13.59 16.60
C GLU A 40 9.53 -12.64 15.74
N GLY A 41 8.65 -13.17 14.89
CA GLY A 41 7.78 -12.39 14.02
C GLY A 41 6.82 -11.47 14.78
N THR A 42 6.16 -11.97 15.84
CA THR A 42 5.28 -11.15 16.69
C THR A 42 6.06 -10.12 17.50
N ALA A 43 7.27 -10.46 17.96
CA ALA A 43 8.13 -9.49 18.64
C ALA A 43 8.56 -8.35 17.70
N LEU A 44 8.97 -8.67 16.46
CA LEU A 44 9.26 -7.68 15.41
C LEU A 44 8.04 -6.84 15.06
N ALA A 45 6.87 -7.48 14.91
CA ALA A 45 5.62 -6.80 14.65
C ALA A 45 5.27 -5.79 15.77
N GLY A 46 5.52 -6.16 17.02
CA GLY A 46 5.38 -5.27 18.17
C GLY A 46 6.32 -4.06 18.11
N GLU A 47 7.58 -4.24 17.67
CA GLU A 47 8.51 -3.13 17.50
C GLU A 47 8.15 -2.23 16.30
N ILE A 48 7.69 -2.79 15.18
CA ILE A 48 7.16 -2.04 14.04
C ILE A 48 6.03 -1.11 14.49
N TYR A 49 5.08 -1.66 15.26
CA TYR A 49 3.96 -0.90 15.80
C TYR A 49 4.43 0.19 16.77
N LYS A 50 5.25 -0.14 17.77
CA LYS A 50 5.73 0.83 18.78
C LYS A 50 6.50 1.99 18.18
N ARG A 51 7.32 1.73 17.15
CA ARG A 51 8.20 2.72 16.51
C ARG A 51 7.51 3.53 15.42
N GLY A 52 6.24 3.24 15.11
CA GLY A 52 5.50 3.96 14.08
C GLY A 52 6.08 3.75 12.68
N ILE A 53 6.31 2.50 12.30
CA ILE A 53 6.94 2.15 11.01
C ILE A 53 5.87 1.77 9.98
N THR A 54 5.97 2.36 8.79
CA THR A 54 5.20 1.98 7.60
C THR A 54 5.73 0.68 7.02
N THR A 55 4.84 -0.26 6.70
CA THR A 55 5.19 -1.53 6.06
C THR A 55 4.84 -1.50 4.56
N ILE A 56 5.73 -2.04 3.73
CA ILE A 56 5.54 -2.08 2.27
C ILE A 56 5.85 -3.47 1.72
N ILE A 57 5.03 -3.98 0.80
CA ILE A 57 5.37 -5.13 -0.06
C ILE A 57 5.45 -4.62 -1.50
N ARG A 58 6.62 -4.77 -2.15
CA ARG A 58 6.87 -4.22 -3.49
C ARG A 58 6.34 -5.13 -4.59
N ASP A 59 6.50 -4.67 -5.82
CA ASP A 59 6.10 -5.42 -6.99
C ASP A 59 6.69 -6.83 -6.99
N SER A 60 5.84 -7.82 -7.23
CA SER A 60 6.19 -9.26 -7.27
C SER A 60 6.85 -9.83 -6.00
N GLU A 61 6.84 -9.10 -4.89
CA GLU A 61 7.29 -9.61 -3.59
C GLU A 61 6.15 -10.29 -2.83
N ALA A 62 6.51 -11.15 -1.87
CA ALA A 62 5.55 -11.94 -1.12
C ALA A 62 5.79 -11.85 0.39
N CYS A 63 4.72 -11.77 1.17
CA CYS A 63 4.76 -11.70 2.62
C CYS A 63 3.71 -12.65 3.21
N TYR A 64 4.18 -13.76 3.78
CA TYR A 64 3.34 -14.84 4.29
C TYR A 64 3.51 -15.06 5.79
N SER A 65 2.48 -15.62 6.43
CA SER A 65 2.57 -16.11 7.81
C SER A 65 2.99 -15.01 8.80
N ALA A 66 4.06 -15.23 9.59
CA ALA A 66 4.66 -14.24 10.48
C ALA A 66 4.99 -12.91 9.79
N CYS A 67 5.40 -12.92 8.51
CA CYS A 67 5.63 -11.70 7.73
C CYS A 67 4.31 -10.93 7.58
N ALA A 68 3.21 -11.61 7.26
CA ALA A 68 1.91 -10.97 7.08
C ALA A 68 1.42 -10.30 8.38
N ILE A 69 1.73 -10.88 9.55
CA ILE A 69 1.45 -10.27 10.85
C ILE A 69 2.31 -9.00 11.05
N MET A 70 3.60 -9.05 10.73
CA MET A 70 4.47 -7.87 10.75
C MET A 70 3.96 -6.77 9.83
N PHE A 71 3.53 -7.13 8.61
CA PHE A 71 2.94 -6.21 7.64
C PHE A 71 1.72 -5.50 8.20
N MET A 72 0.81 -6.24 8.85
CA MET A 72 -0.39 -5.65 9.42
C MET A 72 -0.12 -4.68 10.56
N MET A 73 1.04 -4.77 11.24
CA MET A 73 1.45 -3.85 12.29
C MET A 73 2.03 -2.52 11.79
N GLY A 74 2.04 -2.30 10.47
CA GLY A 74 2.44 -1.03 9.88
C GLY A 74 1.54 0.13 10.32
N VAL A 75 2.13 1.13 10.97
CA VAL A 75 1.43 2.29 11.53
C VAL A 75 2.29 3.53 11.36
N ALA A 76 1.68 4.66 11.04
CA ALA A 76 2.35 5.96 11.09
C ALA A 76 1.79 6.74 12.28
N GLN A 77 2.67 7.42 13.01
CA GLN A 77 2.34 8.24 14.16
C GLN A 77 2.74 9.68 13.85
N GLY A 78 1.94 10.64 14.28
CA GLY A 78 2.29 12.06 14.35
C GLY A 78 2.06 12.60 15.74
N GLY A 79 2.32 13.90 15.94
CA GLY A 79 2.32 14.53 17.27
C GLY A 79 1.12 14.12 18.16
N GLU A 80 -0.09 14.07 17.59
CA GLU A 80 -1.32 13.66 18.29
C GLU A 80 -2.20 12.67 17.50
N MET A 81 -1.69 12.08 16.41
CA MET A 81 -2.49 11.21 15.54
C MET A 81 -1.75 9.92 15.21
N GLY A 82 -2.49 8.85 14.99
CA GLY A 82 -1.95 7.58 14.49
C GLY A 82 -2.93 6.96 13.52
N TRP A 83 -2.41 6.35 12.46
CA TRP A 83 -3.22 5.62 11.48
C TRP A 83 -2.46 4.41 10.93
N ALA A 84 -3.20 3.40 10.50
CA ALA A 84 -2.63 2.26 9.80
C ALA A 84 -1.85 2.75 8.57
N SER A 85 -0.59 2.32 8.45
CA SER A 85 0.31 2.71 7.36
C SER A 85 0.96 1.45 6.79
N ARG A 86 0.24 0.84 5.85
CA ARG A 86 0.60 -0.45 5.24
C ARG A 86 0.26 -0.41 3.76
N LYS A 87 1.27 -0.66 2.91
CA LYS A 87 1.19 -0.46 1.47
C LYS A 87 1.57 -1.72 0.71
N MET A 88 0.84 -2.06 -0.33
CA MET A 88 1.09 -3.25 -1.13
C MET A 88 0.99 -2.95 -2.62
N HIS A 89 1.98 -3.36 -3.41
CA HIS A 89 1.89 -3.26 -4.86
C HIS A 89 0.76 -4.15 -5.38
N LYS A 90 0.08 -3.74 -6.46
CA LYS A 90 -1.05 -4.51 -7.01
C LYS A 90 -0.71 -5.95 -7.44
N ASN A 91 0.57 -6.26 -7.68
CA ASN A 91 1.05 -7.61 -8.02
C ASN A 91 1.76 -8.33 -6.86
N ALA A 92 1.84 -7.71 -5.68
CA ALA A 92 2.43 -8.34 -4.51
C ALA A 92 1.51 -9.44 -3.97
N GLN A 93 2.07 -10.32 -3.13
CA GLN A 93 1.34 -11.42 -2.51
C GLN A 93 1.34 -11.26 -0.98
N LEU A 94 0.16 -11.26 -0.39
CA LEU A 94 -0.04 -11.21 1.06
C LEU A 94 -0.98 -12.33 1.49
N GLY A 95 -0.50 -13.23 2.35
CA GLY A 95 -1.24 -14.41 2.74
C GLY A 95 -1.13 -14.74 4.24
N PHE A 96 -2.28 -15.03 4.84
CA PHE A 96 -2.42 -15.32 6.25
C PHE A 96 -2.81 -16.78 6.47
N HIS A 97 -2.19 -17.43 7.45
CA HIS A 97 -2.61 -18.74 7.93
C HIS A 97 -2.30 -18.86 9.43
N ARG A 98 -2.90 -19.85 10.08
CA ARG A 98 -2.71 -20.07 11.51
C ARG A 98 -1.30 -20.57 11.82
N PRO A 99 -0.73 -20.22 12.98
CA PRO A 99 0.47 -20.88 13.48
C PRO A 99 0.24 -22.38 13.57
N TYR A 100 1.18 -23.18 13.07
CA TYR A 100 1.10 -24.63 13.20
C TYR A 100 2.48 -25.20 13.44
N LEU A 101 2.49 -26.35 14.10
CA LEU A 101 3.69 -27.15 14.28
C LEU A 101 3.79 -28.13 13.11
N ASP A 102 4.81 -27.97 12.29
CA ASP A 102 5.08 -28.90 11.19
C ASP A 102 5.90 -30.09 11.69
N ILE A 103 5.22 -31.20 11.99
CA ILE A 103 5.87 -32.44 12.46
C ILE A 103 6.06 -33.36 11.26
N ASN A 104 7.23 -33.28 10.64
CA ASN A 104 7.64 -34.15 9.53
C ASN A 104 8.38 -35.40 10.01
N SER A 105 7.83 -36.13 10.99
CA SER A 105 8.41 -37.40 11.45
C SER A 105 7.32 -38.41 11.81
N ASP A 106 7.51 -39.66 11.38
CA ASP A 106 6.71 -40.81 11.80
C ASP A 106 7.08 -41.31 13.22
N GLU A 107 7.94 -40.59 13.95
CA GLU A 107 8.35 -40.93 15.31
C GLU A 107 7.23 -40.67 16.34
N GLN A 108 7.18 -41.52 17.37
CA GLN A 108 6.28 -41.31 18.50
C GLN A 108 6.69 -40.04 19.26
N VAL A 109 5.90 -38.97 19.12
CA VAL A 109 6.11 -37.72 19.85
C VAL A 109 5.72 -37.92 21.32
N SER A 110 6.60 -37.54 22.26
CA SER A 110 6.28 -37.63 23.68
C SER A 110 5.08 -36.76 24.06
N ILE A 111 4.20 -37.26 24.92
CA ILE A 111 3.02 -36.50 25.43
C ILE A 111 3.45 -35.16 26.04
N LYS A 112 4.61 -35.13 26.72
CA LYS A 112 5.18 -33.91 27.29
C LYS A 112 5.56 -32.89 26.22
N ALA A 113 6.17 -33.33 25.12
CA ALA A 113 6.51 -32.45 24.01
C ALA A 113 5.25 -31.92 23.31
N LEU A 114 4.21 -32.75 23.17
CA LEU A 114 2.92 -32.32 22.62
C LEU A 114 2.25 -31.26 23.52
N ALA A 115 2.25 -31.44 24.84
CA ALA A 115 1.72 -30.46 25.78
C ALA A 115 2.46 -29.11 25.68
N VAL A 116 3.79 -29.14 25.64
CA VAL A 116 4.60 -27.91 25.44
C VAL A 116 4.29 -27.25 24.09
N GLY A 117 4.20 -28.03 23.00
CA GLY A 117 3.86 -27.48 21.69
C GLY A 117 2.47 -26.84 21.64
N PHE A 118 1.50 -27.43 22.35
CA PHE A 118 0.16 -26.86 22.49
C PHE A 118 0.17 -25.55 23.27
N ASP A 119 0.85 -25.51 24.42
CA ASP A 119 0.98 -24.28 25.22
C ASP A 119 1.67 -23.16 24.44
N GLU A 120 2.72 -23.48 23.67
CA GLU A 120 3.39 -22.50 22.79
C GLU A 120 2.48 -21.99 21.66
N ALA A 121 1.68 -22.86 21.04
CA ALA A 121 0.72 -22.44 20.02
C ALA A 121 -0.35 -21.50 20.61
N GLN A 122 -0.86 -21.81 21.80
CA GLN A 122 -1.82 -20.96 22.51
C GLN A 122 -1.21 -19.61 22.88
N ASN A 123 0.02 -19.59 23.40
CA ASN A 123 0.75 -18.35 23.70
C ASN A 123 0.96 -17.50 22.44
N ALA A 124 1.29 -18.13 21.32
CA ALA A 124 1.48 -17.41 20.06
C ALA A 124 0.17 -16.82 19.52
N LEU A 125 -0.94 -17.55 19.63
CA LEU A 125 -2.27 -17.00 19.32
C LEU A 125 -2.61 -15.81 20.21
N LEU A 126 -2.36 -15.90 21.53
CA LEU A 126 -2.57 -14.78 22.45
C LEU A 126 -1.74 -13.55 22.08
N GLN A 127 -0.48 -13.74 21.67
CA GLN A 127 0.35 -12.63 21.18
C GLN A 127 -0.23 -11.99 19.91
N ILE A 128 -0.72 -12.79 18.97
CA ILE A 128 -1.39 -12.27 17.78
C ILE A 128 -2.65 -11.49 18.17
N PHE A 129 -3.47 -11.99 19.10
CA PHE A 129 -4.65 -11.26 19.57
C PHE A 129 -4.28 -9.92 20.24
N ASN A 130 -3.21 -9.87 21.02
CA ASN A 130 -2.74 -8.62 21.63
C ASN A 130 -2.30 -7.60 20.58
N LEU A 131 -1.56 -8.04 19.57
CA LEU A 131 -1.14 -7.19 18.44
C LEU A 131 -2.35 -6.75 17.60
N ALA A 132 -3.23 -7.68 17.25
CA ALA A 132 -4.44 -7.43 16.48
C ALA A 132 -5.32 -6.34 17.13
N ASN A 133 -5.52 -6.43 18.46
CA ASN A 133 -6.35 -5.50 19.22
C ASN A 133 -5.63 -4.19 19.61
N SER A 134 -4.36 -4.01 19.23
CA SER A 134 -3.70 -2.72 19.42
C SER A 134 -4.44 -1.64 18.61
N PRO A 135 -4.65 -0.43 19.16
CA PRO A 135 -5.37 0.62 18.45
C PRO A 135 -4.51 1.21 17.33
N THR A 136 -5.10 1.58 16.20
CA THR A 136 -4.35 2.20 15.08
C THR A 136 -3.81 3.60 15.40
N GLY A 137 -4.16 4.18 16.55
CA GLY A 137 -3.73 5.49 17.01
C GLY A 137 -4.30 5.84 18.38
N PRO A 138 -3.89 6.98 18.99
CA PRO A 138 -4.24 7.32 20.37
C PRO A 138 -5.72 7.62 20.61
N PHE A 139 -6.44 8.09 19.59
CA PHE A 139 -7.85 8.53 19.68
C PHE A 139 -8.81 7.68 18.83
N THR A 140 -8.44 6.43 18.56
CA THR A 140 -9.24 5.50 17.75
C THR A 140 -9.37 4.15 18.44
N THR A 141 -10.54 3.55 18.32
CA THR A 141 -10.83 2.18 18.77
C THR A 141 -10.65 1.16 17.66
N ARG A 142 -10.22 1.58 16.47
CA ARG A 142 -9.99 0.68 15.33
C ARG A 142 -8.78 -0.22 15.64
N PRO A 143 -8.94 -1.55 15.62
CA PRO A 143 -7.85 -2.49 15.87
C PRO A 143 -6.89 -2.55 14.67
N MET A 144 -5.62 -2.86 14.92
CA MET A 144 -4.62 -3.09 13.86
C MET A 144 -5.05 -4.23 12.92
N MET A 145 -5.68 -5.28 13.44
CA MET A 145 -6.30 -6.33 12.63
C MET A 145 -7.76 -6.51 13.03
N LYS A 146 -8.66 -6.36 12.07
CA LYS A 146 -10.09 -6.53 12.30
C LYS A 146 -10.42 -8.02 12.58
N PRO A 147 -11.44 -8.34 13.40
CA PRO A 147 -11.67 -9.70 13.90
C PRO A 147 -11.87 -10.77 12.82
N ASP A 148 -12.49 -10.41 11.71
CA ASP A 148 -12.71 -11.28 10.55
C ASP A 148 -11.41 -11.64 9.81
N LEU A 149 -10.37 -10.79 9.84
CA LEU A 149 -9.04 -11.18 9.35
C LEU A 149 -8.43 -12.26 10.24
N VAL A 150 -8.53 -12.09 11.56
CA VAL A 150 -7.98 -13.05 12.54
C VAL A 150 -8.70 -14.38 12.41
N GLN A 151 -10.02 -14.36 12.26
CA GLN A 151 -10.82 -15.55 11.99
C GLN A 151 -10.40 -16.23 10.68
N ALA A 152 -10.27 -15.46 9.59
CA ALA A 152 -9.85 -15.99 8.30
C ALA A 152 -8.46 -16.63 8.40
N MET A 153 -7.50 -15.96 9.03
CA MET A 153 -6.16 -16.50 9.28
C MET A 153 -6.21 -17.83 10.05
N ILE A 154 -6.94 -17.90 11.16
CA ILE A 154 -6.98 -19.11 12.03
C ILE A 154 -7.64 -20.31 11.30
N SER A 155 -8.46 -20.03 10.28
CA SER A 155 -9.17 -21.06 9.50
C SER A 155 -8.29 -21.73 8.44
N HIS A 156 -7.12 -21.17 8.10
CA HIS A 156 -6.21 -21.70 7.09
C HIS A 156 -4.96 -22.32 7.75
N VAL A 157 -4.38 -23.38 7.15
CA VAL A 157 -3.25 -24.14 7.74
C VAL A 157 -2.23 -24.56 6.70
N GLY A 158 -0.95 -24.57 7.07
CA GLY A 158 0.11 -25.05 6.18
C GLY A 158 0.29 -24.11 4.99
N ASN A 159 0.21 -24.70 3.78
CA ASN A 159 0.30 -23.96 2.51
C ASN A 159 -1.05 -23.43 2.02
N ASP A 160 -2.11 -23.60 2.81
CA ASP A 160 -3.39 -22.94 2.57
C ASP A 160 -3.35 -21.56 3.21
N PHE A 161 -3.64 -20.52 2.43
CA PHE A 161 -3.55 -19.13 2.88
C PHE A 161 -4.83 -18.37 2.56
N PHE A 162 -5.28 -17.57 3.51
CA PHE A 162 -6.20 -16.48 3.24
C PHE A 162 -5.44 -15.35 2.53
N MET A 163 -5.67 -15.22 1.23
CA MET A 163 -5.00 -14.23 0.38
C MET A 163 -5.75 -12.90 0.36
N VAL A 164 -5.02 -11.78 0.49
CA VAL A 164 -5.53 -10.44 0.21
C VAL A 164 -5.20 -10.10 -1.24
N ASP A 165 -6.09 -10.48 -2.16
CA ASP A 165 -5.83 -10.41 -3.61
C ASP A 165 -6.91 -9.69 -4.42
N ASP A 166 -7.89 -9.06 -3.74
CA ASP A 166 -8.97 -8.29 -4.35
C ASP A 166 -9.24 -6.97 -3.62
N VAL A 167 -10.04 -6.12 -4.27
CA VAL A 167 -10.45 -4.80 -3.79
C VAL A 167 -11.17 -4.87 -2.44
N ASN A 168 -12.06 -5.84 -2.25
CA ASN A 168 -12.83 -6.01 -1.03
C ASN A 168 -11.92 -6.25 0.18
N ARG A 169 -11.00 -7.21 0.06
CA ARG A 169 -10.08 -7.60 1.14
C ARG A 169 -9.06 -6.50 1.41
N ALA A 170 -8.49 -5.89 0.39
CA ALA A 170 -7.52 -4.80 0.56
C ALA A 170 -8.13 -3.62 1.30
N GLY A 171 -9.31 -3.15 0.86
CA GLY A 171 -9.99 -2.04 1.51
C GLY A 171 -10.54 -2.39 2.90
N ARG A 172 -11.12 -3.59 3.07
CA ARG A 172 -11.63 -4.04 4.38
C ARG A 172 -10.53 -4.13 5.43
N PHE A 173 -9.28 -4.39 5.04
CA PHE A 173 -8.15 -4.44 5.96
C PHE A 173 -7.25 -3.21 5.87
N ASP A 174 -7.76 -2.06 5.42
CA ASP A 174 -7.05 -0.77 5.39
C ASP A 174 -5.63 -0.89 4.78
N ILE A 175 -5.51 -1.59 3.65
CA ILE A 175 -4.26 -1.75 2.90
C ILE A 175 -4.26 -0.79 1.72
N GLU A 176 -3.29 0.12 1.70
CA GLU A 176 -3.08 1.02 0.56
C GLU A 176 -2.48 0.24 -0.60
N ILE A 177 -3.16 0.24 -1.75
CA ILE A 177 -2.65 -0.39 -2.95
C ILE A 177 -1.94 0.65 -3.80
N PHE A 178 -0.79 0.29 -4.37
CA PHE A 178 -0.07 1.12 -5.32
C PHE A 178 0.32 0.32 -6.58
N GLY A 179 0.87 1.00 -7.59
CA GLY A 179 1.26 0.37 -8.86
C GLY A 179 0.15 0.29 -9.92
N PHE A 180 -1.00 0.88 -9.64
CA PHE A 180 -2.11 0.98 -10.59
C PHE A 180 -2.33 2.42 -11.05
N GLN A 181 -2.96 2.59 -12.21
CA GLN A 181 -3.37 3.88 -12.74
C GLN A 181 -4.61 4.33 -11.96
N GLU A 182 -4.40 5.26 -11.04
CA GLU A 182 -5.51 5.88 -10.31
C GLU A 182 -6.43 6.66 -11.26
N PRO A 183 -7.76 6.59 -11.07
CA PRO A 183 -8.69 7.38 -11.85
C PRO A 183 -8.56 8.85 -11.47
N THR A 184 -8.55 9.72 -12.47
CA THR A 184 -8.52 11.18 -12.30
C THR A 184 -9.91 11.80 -12.30
N ASP A 185 -10.94 10.98 -12.51
CA ASP A 185 -12.34 11.41 -12.62
C ASP A 185 -13.26 10.30 -12.06
N ILE A 186 -14.50 10.67 -11.74
CA ILE A 186 -15.56 9.76 -11.31
C ILE A 186 -16.86 10.00 -12.10
N ASP A 187 -17.63 8.93 -12.23
CA ASP A 187 -18.95 8.89 -12.85
C ASP A 187 -19.98 8.20 -11.93
N ALA A 188 -21.23 8.11 -12.38
CA ALA A 188 -22.31 7.53 -11.59
C ALA A 188 -22.01 6.08 -11.15
N GLN A 189 -21.34 5.30 -12.01
CA GLN A 189 -21.03 3.89 -11.76
C GLN A 189 -19.89 3.73 -10.75
N THR A 190 -18.79 4.43 -10.96
CA THR A 190 -17.65 4.40 -10.02
C THR A 190 -18.00 5.03 -8.68
N ALA A 191 -18.85 6.07 -8.65
CA ALA A 191 -19.41 6.60 -7.42
C ALA A 191 -20.27 5.57 -6.68
N PHE A 192 -21.11 4.83 -7.42
CA PHE A 192 -21.92 3.76 -6.84
C PHE A 192 -21.04 2.70 -6.14
N MET A 193 -20.02 2.20 -6.86
CA MET A 193 -19.06 1.22 -6.32
C MET A 193 -18.32 1.75 -5.09
N ALA A 194 -17.90 3.01 -5.11
CA ALA A 194 -17.19 3.62 -3.98
C ALA A 194 -18.06 3.72 -2.73
N CYS A 195 -19.35 4.01 -2.89
CA CYS A 195 -20.31 4.05 -1.79
C CYS A 195 -20.43 2.69 -1.11
N ASP A 196 -20.75 1.65 -1.90
CA ASP A 196 -20.95 0.30 -1.38
C ASP A 196 -19.67 -0.23 -0.74
N ASN A 197 -18.53 -0.14 -1.45
CA ASN A 197 -17.24 -0.57 -0.91
C ASN A 197 -16.93 0.10 0.43
N ALA A 198 -17.13 1.42 0.55
CA ALA A 198 -16.82 2.14 1.77
C ALA A 198 -17.66 1.65 2.98
N PHE A 199 -18.96 1.38 2.81
CA PHE A 199 -19.79 0.85 3.89
C PHE A 199 -19.40 -0.59 4.28
N TYR A 200 -19.15 -1.45 3.29
CA TYR A 200 -18.75 -2.83 3.57
C TYR A 200 -17.39 -2.90 4.29
N TRP A 201 -16.44 -2.03 3.93
CA TRP A 201 -15.12 -2.01 4.56
C TRP A 201 -15.14 -1.61 6.05
N GLU A 202 -16.18 -0.92 6.50
CA GLU A 202 -16.37 -0.61 7.92
C GLU A 202 -17.10 -1.72 8.67
N THR A 203 -17.89 -2.55 7.99
CA THR A 203 -18.77 -3.54 8.62
C THR A 203 -18.16 -4.95 8.58
N ARG A 204 -17.96 -5.53 7.39
CA ARG A 204 -17.56 -6.93 7.19
C ARG A 204 -17.01 -7.18 5.80
N LEU A 205 -16.23 -8.24 5.64
CA LEU A 205 -15.98 -8.80 4.31
C LEU A 205 -17.30 -9.14 3.60
N MET A 206 -17.44 -8.69 2.35
CA MET A 206 -18.53 -9.17 1.49
C MET A 206 -18.40 -10.68 1.25
N GLU A 207 -19.48 -11.42 1.52
CA GLU A 207 -19.57 -12.85 1.23
C GLU A 207 -19.61 -13.10 -0.29
N PRO A 208 -19.07 -14.23 -0.78
CA PRO A 208 -19.12 -14.58 -2.20
C PRO A 208 -20.53 -14.53 -2.82
N GLY A 209 -21.58 -14.89 -2.07
CA GLY A 209 -22.96 -14.78 -2.55
C GLY A 209 -23.49 -13.34 -2.69
N SER A 210 -22.94 -12.39 -1.93
CA SER A 210 -23.25 -10.96 -2.05
C SER A 210 -22.59 -10.33 -3.27
N VAL A 211 -21.48 -10.91 -3.73
CA VAL A 211 -20.76 -10.48 -4.93
C VAL A 211 -21.63 -10.63 -6.19
N ASP A 212 -22.39 -11.72 -6.32
CA ASP A 212 -23.28 -11.95 -7.48
C ASP A 212 -24.42 -10.92 -7.55
N TYR A 213 -24.98 -10.57 -6.39
CA TYR A 213 -26.00 -9.53 -6.26
C TYR A 213 -25.46 -8.15 -6.64
N LEU A 214 -24.28 -7.80 -6.12
CA LEU A 214 -23.60 -6.54 -6.44
C LEU A 214 -23.17 -6.51 -7.91
N HIS A 215 -22.71 -7.62 -8.49
CA HIS A 215 -22.37 -7.70 -9.90
C HIS A 215 -23.57 -7.36 -10.79
N LYS A 216 -24.75 -7.90 -10.47
CA LYS A 216 -25.99 -7.56 -11.19
C LYS A 216 -26.35 -6.08 -11.04
N ALA A 217 -26.20 -5.51 -9.84
CA ALA A 217 -26.49 -4.11 -9.61
C ALA A 217 -25.50 -3.17 -10.31
N TYR A 218 -24.21 -3.51 -10.34
CA TYR A 218 -23.16 -2.73 -11.01
C TYR A 218 -23.26 -2.76 -12.54
N THR A 219 -23.95 -3.74 -13.12
CA THR A 219 -24.07 -3.93 -14.57
C THR A 219 -25.37 -3.38 -15.16
N ASP A 220 -26.36 -3.05 -14.33
CA ASP A 220 -27.58 -2.33 -14.76
C ASP A 220 -27.34 -0.82 -14.76
N LYS A 221 -26.98 -0.30 -15.93
CA LYS A 221 -26.66 1.12 -16.12
C LYS A 221 -27.83 2.05 -15.77
N GLU A 222 -29.06 1.66 -16.09
CA GLU A 222 -30.25 2.49 -15.81
C GLU A 222 -30.59 2.51 -14.31
N ALA A 223 -30.33 1.42 -13.59
CA ALA A 223 -30.45 1.41 -12.13
C ALA A 223 -29.40 2.32 -11.48
N VAL A 224 -28.13 2.17 -11.89
CA VAL A 224 -27.00 2.97 -11.39
C VAL A 224 -27.22 4.47 -11.60
N GLU A 225 -27.67 4.89 -12.80
CA GLU A 225 -27.93 6.31 -13.08
C GLU A 225 -29.10 6.88 -12.25
N ARG A 226 -30.06 6.05 -11.84
CA ARG A 226 -31.15 6.47 -10.95
C ARG A 226 -30.69 6.61 -9.50
N GLN A 227 -29.77 5.75 -9.06
CA GLN A 227 -29.25 5.69 -7.70
C GLN A 227 -28.12 6.70 -7.43
N SER A 228 -27.31 7.00 -8.45
CA SER A 228 -26.15 7.90 -8.36
C SER A 228 -26.39 9.18 -9.13
N LYS A 229 -26.77 10.25 -8.44
CA LYS A 229 -27.08 11.55 -9.04
C LYS A 229 -25.94 12.53 -8.83
N LEU A 230 -25.52 13.20 -9.90
CA LEU A 230 -24.56 14.29 -9.80
C LEU A 230 -25.18 15.45 -9.01
N VAL A 231 -24.44 15.95 -8.03
CA VAL A 231 -24.85 17.09 -7.19
C VAL A 231 -23.85 18.22 -7.35
N ASN A 232 -24.33 19.45 -7.46
CA ASN A 232 -23.48 20.63 -7.52
C ASN A 232 -22.60 20.71 -6.26
N SER A 233 -21.30 20.85 -6.46
CA SER A 233 -20.33 21.05 -5.38
C SER A 233 -19.28 22.08 -5.79
N SER A 234 -18.82 22.86 -4.81
CA SER A 234 -17.69 23.78 -4.98
C SER A 234 -16.34 23.05 -5.05
N TYR A 235 -16.31 21.72 -4.82
CA TYR A 235 -15.10 20.94 -4.56
C TYR A 235 -14.95 19.69 -5.42
N GLY A 236 -15.03 19.85 -6.75
CA GLY A 236 -14.88 18.74 -7.71
C GLY A 236 -16.20 18.02 -7.98
N LYS A 237 -16.14 16.87 -8.68
CA LYS A 237 -17.34 16.08 -8.97
C LYS A 237 -17.83 15.39 -7.70
N ASN A 238 -19.13 15.54 -7.43
CA ASN A 238 -19.80 14.94 -6.28
C ASN A 238 -21.06 14.20 -6.75
N TYR A 239 -21.20 12.95 -6.33
CA TYR A 239 -22.40 12.15 -6.57
C TYR A 239 -23.06 11.82 -5.24
N HIS A 240 -24.36 12.06 -5.17
CA HIS A 240 -25.19 11.48 -4.12
C HIS A 240 -25.68 10.11 -4.58
N VAL A 241 -25.38 9.10 -3.78
CA VAL A 241 -25.61 7.69 -4.09
C VAL A 241 -26.57 7.11 -3.06
N VAL A 242 -27.65 6.50 -3.53
CA VAL A 242 -28.52 5.64 -2.72
C VAL A 242 -28.05 4.20 -2.92
N SER A 243 -27.57 3.55 -1.87
CA SER A 243 -27.04 2.18 -1.93
C SER A 243 -28.13 1.17 -2.25
N ASN A 244 -27.74 -0.02 -2.71
CA ASN A 244 -28.66 -1.11 -3.04
C ASN A 244 -29.41 -1.68 -1.83
N ASP A 245 -28.84 -1.55 -0.64
CA ASP A 245 -29.46 -2.03 0.60
C ASP A 245 -30.40 -1.01 1.25
N ALA A 246 -30.61 0.15 0.62
CA ALA A 246 -31.52 1.19 1.09
C ALA A 246 -33.00 0.78 1.09
N GLY A 247 -33.37 -0.37 0.50
CA GLY A 247 -34.76 -0.76 0.23
C GLY A 247 -35.81 -0.34 1.29
N TYR A 248 -35.54 -0.58 2.58
CA TYR A 248 -36.39 -0.16 3.72
C TYR A 248 -35.66 0.70 4.78
N ALA A 249 -34.41 1.09 4.53
CA ALA A 249 -33.55 1.77 5.50
C ALA A 249 -32.75 2.89 4.82
N ASP A 250 -32.37 3.92 5.55
CA ASP A 250 -31.53 4.98 4.96
C ASP A 250 -30.11 4.44 4.78
N ALA A 251 -29.74 4.16 3.53
CA ALA A 251 -28.39 3.79 3.12
C ALA A 251 -27.97 4.65 1.93
N GLU A 252 -27.33 5.77 2.24
CA GLU A 252 -26.95 6.77 1.25
C GLU A 252 -25.59 7.38 1.59
N CYS A 253 -24.89 7.82 0.55
CA CYS A 253 -23.62 8.50 0.72
C CYS A 253 -23.37 9.57 -0.35
N ASN A 254 -22.49 10.52 -0.06
CA ASN A 254 -21.89 11.40 -1.03
C ASN A 254 -20.48 10.91 -1.35
N VAL A 255 -20.19 10.73 -2.64
CA VAL A 255 -18.87 10.36 -3.16
C VAL A 255 -18.28 11.53 -3.94
N ARG A 256 -17.11 11.98 -3.49
CA ARG A 256 -16.44 13.17 -4.03
C ARG A 256 -14.99 12.88 -4.38
N LEU A 257 -14.59 13.26 -5.59
CA LEU A 257 -13.18 13.29 -6.00
C LEU A 257 -12.69 14.74 -6.05
N TYR A 258 -11.74 15.08 -5.17
CA TYR A 258 -11.18 16.43 -5.05
C TYR A 258 -9.69 16.40 -4.78
N LYS A 259 -8.88 17.12 -5.57
CA LYS A 259 -7.40 17.19 -5.43
C LYS A 259 -6.78 15.81 -5.20
N ASP A 260 -7.19 14.85 -6.02
CA ASP A 260 -6.75 13.45 -5.98
C ASP A 260 -7.16 12.64 -4.75
N LYS A 261 -8.06 13.14 -3.89
CA LYS A 261 -8.62 12.38 -2.77
C LYS A 261 -10.04 11.94 -3.08
N LEU A 262 -10.28 10.64 -2.93
CA LEU A 262 -11.63 10.08 -2.94
C LEU A 262 -12.19 10.15 -1.52
N ASN A 263 -13.32 10.82 -1.38
CA ASN A 263 -13.95 11.04 -0.09
C ASN A 263 -15.36 10.48 -0.13
N VAL A 264 -15.75 9.78 0.94
CA VAL A 264 -17.08 9.22 1.10
C VAL A 264 -17.64 9.64 2.46
N CYS A 265 -18.89 10.09 2.49
CA CYS A 265 -19.63 10.36 3.71
C CYS A 265 -21.03 9.82 3.55
N GLY A 266 -21.61 9.26 4.60
CA GLY A 266 -22.97 8.75 4.53
C GLY A 266 -23.37 8.00 5.79
N THR A 267 -24.59 7.52 5.78
CA THR A 267 -25.14 6.66 6.83
C THR A 267 -25.75 5.43 6.18
N ASN A 268 -25.60 4.29 6.85
CA ASN A 268 -26.26 3.05 6.50
C ASN A 268 -26.90 2.46 7.74
N ASN A 269 -28.21 2.66 7.87
CA ASN A 269 -28.99 2.25 9.03
C ASN A 269 -29.19 0.72 9.09
N THR A 270 -29.05 0.01 7.96
CA THR A 270 -29.10 -1.47 7.94
C THR A 270 -27.95 -2.07 8.75
N TYR A 271 -26.78 -1.41 8.73
CA TYR A 271 -25.58 -1.86 9.44
C TYR A 271 -25.18 -0.98 10.62
N ASP A 272 -26.03 -0.01 11.01
CA ASP A 272 -25.74 0.98 12.05
C ASP A 272 -24.34 1.63 11.87
N THR A 273 -24.02 1.98 10.61
CA THR A 273 -22.69 2.42 10.21
C THR A 273 -22.73 3.82 9.63
N GLN A 274 -21.75 4.63 10.03
CA GLN A 274 -21.59 5.99 9.56
C GLN A 274 -20.19 6.17 8.94
N LEU A 275 -20.16 6.77 7.74
CA LEU A 275 -18.95 7.20 7.06
C LEU A 275 -18.76 8.70 7.27
N GLY A 276 -17.58 9.10 7.75
CA GLY A 276 -17.29 10.49 8.07
C GLY A 276 -18.16 10.98 9.23
N SER A 277 -18.56 12.25 9.20
CA SER A 277 -19.46 12.81 10.22
C SER A 277 -20.94 12.48 10.00
N GLY A 278 -21.29 11.73 8.94
CA GLY A 278 -22.65 11.39 8.57
C GLY A 278 -23.47 12.56 7.99
N VAL A 279 -23.09 13.80 8.27
CA VAL A 279 -23.77 15.02 7.78
C VAL A 279 -23.09 15.53 6.51
N CYS A 280 -23.41 14.92 5.38
CA CYS A 280 -22.66 15.11 4.14
C CYS A 280 -23.03 16.41 3.40
N ASP A 281 -22.47 17.54 3.85
CA ASP A 281 -22.65 18.82 3.18
C ASP A 281 -21.66 18.99 2.00
N PRO A 282 -22.14 19.00 0.74
CA PRO A 282 -21.29 19.12 -0.45
C PRO A 282 -20.64 20.51 -0.59
N SER A 283 -21.05 21.48 0.23
CA SER A 283 -20.52 22.85 0.28
C SER A 283 -19.35 23.03 1.26
N LEU A 284 -19.00 22.02 2.06
CA LEU A 284 -17.89 22.06 3.02
C LEU A 284 -16.62 21.38 2.50
N GLU A 285 -15.45 21.99 2.78
CA GLU A 285 -14.16 21.59 2.19
C GLU A 285 -13.57 20.32 2.83
N TYR A 286 -13.56 20.17 4.16
CA TYR A 286 -12.79 19.10 4.83
C TYR A 286 -13.41 18.42 6.06
N GLY A 287 -14.38 19.01 6.77
CA GLY A 287 -14.74 18.57 8.13
C GLY A 287 -15.67 17.35 8.26
N VAL A 288 -16.03 16.69 7.16
CA VAL A 288 -17.23 15.85 7.10
C VAL A 288 -17.01 14.48 6.44
N LEU A 289 -15.95 14.32 5.66
CA LEU A 289 -15.81 13.16 4.76
C LEU A 289 -14.68 12.22 5.19
N ASN A 290 -14.94 10.91 5.09
CA ASN A 290 -13.94 9.87 5.27
C ASN A 290 -13.11 9.74 3.99
N SER A 291 -11.78 9.81 4.10
CA SER A 291 -10.90 9.57 2.95
C SER A 291 -10.79 8.07 2.70
N VAL A 292 -11.14 7.63 1.50
CA VAL A 292 -11.17 6.21 1.12
C VAL A 292 -10.16 5.96 0.01
N SER A 293 -9.55 4.77 -0.01
CA SER A 293 -8.65 4.37 -1.10
C SER A 293 -9.37 4.38 -2.45
N LYS A 294 -8.70 4.86 -3.50
CA LYS A 294 -9.27 4.92 -4.85
C LYS A 294 -9.60 3.55 -5.45
N ILE A 295 -9.08 2.45 -4.90
CA ILE A 295 -9.51 1.11 -5.29
C ILE A 295 -11.01 0.89 -5.05
N ALA A 296 -11.66 1.71 -4.21
CA ALA A 296 -13.11 1.70 -4.01
C ALA A 296 -13.90 2.00 -5.29
N LEU A 297 -13.28 2.58 -6.32
CA LEU A 297 -13.90 2.84 -7.62
C LEU A 297 -14.01 1.58 -8.51
N TRP A 298 -13.53 0.43 -8.02
CA TRP A 298 -13.64 -0.85 -8.71
C TRP A 298 -14.62 -1.79 -8.02
N PRO A 299 -15.21 -2.74 -8.75
CA PRO A 299 -16.02 -3.78 -8.14
C PRO A 299 -15.22 -4.54 -7.07
N ALA A 300 -15.86 -4.84 -5.94
CA ALA A 300 -15.25 -5.47 -4.77
C ALA A 300 -14.48 -6.77 -5.08
N TYR A 301 -14.96 -7.54 -6.06
CA TYR A 301 -14.38 -8.81 -6.50
C TYR A 301 -13.22 -8.67 -7.50
N SER A 302 -12.87 -7.43 -7.89
CA SER A 302 -11.79 -7.21 -8.85
C SER A 302 -10.46 -7.61 -8.24
N LYS A 303 -9.74 -8.51 -8.91
CA LYS A 303 -8.38 -8.89 -8.50
C LYS A 303 -7.44 -7.69 -8.61
N LEU A 304 -6.60 -7.50 -7.59
CA LEU A 304 -5.66 -6.37 -7.53
C LEU A 304 -4.71 -6.37 -8.73
N ALA A 305 -4.20 -7.53 -9.12
CA ALA A 305 -3.32 -7.69 -10.28
C ALA A 305 -3.95 -7.20 -11.60
N ASN A 306 -5.29 -7.26 -11.71
CA ASN A 306 -6.05 -6.85 -12.88
C ASN A 306 -6.38 -5.35 -12.91
N LEU A 307 -6.10 -4.61 -11.82
CA LEU A 307 -6.22 -3.15 -11.85
C LEU A 307 -5.31 -2.61 -12.97
N PRO A 308 -5.73 -1.57 -13.70
CA PRO A 308 -4.92 -1.04 -14.80
C PRO A 308 -3.56 -0.65 -14.25
N SER A 309 -2.47 -1.18 -14.80
CA SER A 309 -1.13 -0.77 -14.38
C SER A 309 -1.02 0.73 -14.56
N LYS A 310 -0.36 1.42 -13.62
CA LYS A 310 0.17 2.75 -13.93
C LYS A 310 1.02 2.53 -15.17
N ILE A 311 0.73 3.24 -16.28
CA ILE A 311 1.55 3.08 -17.48
C ILE A 311 2.96 3.43 -17.03
N ASP A 312 3.78 2.40 -16.90
CA ASP A 312 5.19 2.57 -16.63
C ASP A 312 5.71 3.36 -17.82
N ALA A 313 6.09 4.61 -17.57
CA ALA A 313 6.54 5.51 -18.62
C ALA A 313 7.68 4.86 -19.42
N THR A 314 8.41 3.91 -18.83
CA THR A 314 9.46 3.15 -19.50
C THR A 314 8.94 2.13 -20.52
N THR A 315 7.74 1.56 -20.38
CA THR A 315 7.17 0.62 -21.37
C THR A 315 6.71 1.34 -22.64
N ALA A 316 6.26 2.59 -22.51
CA ALA A 316 5.90 3.44 -23.64
C ALA A 316 7.12 4.05 -24.37
N LEU A 317 8.29 4.09 -23.72
CA LEU A 317 9.50 4.72 -24.24
C LEU A 317 10.40 3.71 -24.96
N LYS A 318 10.68 3.97 -26.25
CA LYS A 318 11.69 3.24 -27.02
C LYS A 318 13.08 3.80 -26.71
N GLY A 319 13.77 3.25 -25.71
CA GLY A 319 15.12 3.70 -25.32
C GLY A 319 15.94 2.65 -24.56
N PRO A 320 17.26 2.84 -24.43
CA PRO A 320 18.09 1.94 -23.64
C PRO A 320 17.71 2.01 -22.15
N ARG A 321 17.62 0.83 -21.52
CA ARG A 321 17.32 0.69 -20.08
C ARG A 321 18.60 0.80 -19.25
N TYR A 322 18.48 1.42 -18.09
CA TYR A 322 19.55 1.59 -17.12
C TYR A 322 19.06 1.20 -15.73
N ARG A 323 19.92 0.62 -14.91
CA ARG A 323 19.74 0.61 -13.45
C ARG A 323 20.12 1.98 -12.93
N CYS A 324 19.10 2.75 -12.55
CA CYS A 324 19.22 4.10 -12.03
C CYS A 324 19.20 4.06 -10.51
N VAL A 325 20.22 4.64 -9.87
CA VAL A 325 20.39 4.66 -8.42
C VAL A 325 20.57 6.10 -7.95
N VAL A 326 19.77 6.56 -7.00
CA VAL A 326 20.02 7.80 -6.26
C VAL A 326 20.71 7.44 -4.96
N LYS A 327 21.85 8.06 -4.67
CA LYS A 327 22.55 7.91 -3.38
C LYS A 327 22.57 9.24 -2.62
N ALA A 328 22.48 9.16 -1.30
CA ALA A 328 22.70 10.29 -0.41
C ALA A 328 24.20 10.67 -0.36
N GLU A 329 24.53 11.73 0.37
CA GLU A 329 25.91 12.22 0.50
C GLU A 329 26.83 11.18 1.18
N ASP A 330 26.28 10.39 2.10
CA ASP A 330 26.92 9.27 2.79
C ASP A 330 26.97 7.98 1.97
N ASN A 331 26.62 8.04 0.68
CA ASN A 331 26.61 6.92 -0.27
C ASN A 331 25.54 5.84 0.01
N GLN A 332 24.56 6.08 0.90
CA GLN A 332 23.40 5.20 1.05
C GLN A 332 22.48 5.30 -0.16
N THR A 333 21.98 4.16 -0.65
CA THR A 333 20.97 4.14 -1.72
C THR A 333 19.64 4.68 -1.18
N VAL A 334 19.21 5.80 -1.75
CA VAL A 334 17.94 6.47 -1.44
C VAL A 334 16.83 5.95 -2.36
N ASP A 335 17.17 5.62 -3.59
CA ASP A 335 16.23 5.15 -4.61
C ASP A 335 16.96 4.29 -5.64
N GLU A 336 16.33 3.22 -6.11
CA GLU A 336 16.88 2.33 -7.14
C GLU A 336 15.75 1.72 -7.98
N GLU A 337 15.74 2.06 -9.27
CA GLU A 337 14.75 1.57 -10.22
C GLU A 337 15.35 1.37 -11.62
N ILE A 338 14.65 0.65 -12.49
CA ILE A 338 14.98 0.54 -13.91
C ILE A 338 14.39 1.74 -14.66
N CYS A 339 15.24 2.62 -15.15
CA CYS A 339 14.86 3.81 -15.91
C CYS A 339 15.14 3.61 -17.41
N VAL A 340 14.48 4.41 -18.27
CA VAL A 340 14.74 4.44 -19.71
C VAL A 340 15.31 5.78 -20.12
N GLN A 341 16.42 5.73 -20.86
CA GLN A 341 16.97 6.93 -21.47
C GLN A 341 16.09 7.37 -22.66
N GLY A 342 15.56 8.59 -22.61
CA GLY A 342 14.81 9.20 -23.71
C GLY A 342 15.71 9.61 -24.88
N SER A 343 15.10 10.10 -25.97
CA SER A 343 15.82 10.44 -27.22
C SER A 343 16.82 11.61 -27.10
N GLY A 344 16.92 12.25 -25.93
CA GLY A 344 17.73 13.44 -25.71
C GLY A 344 17.22 14.66 -26.47
N SER A 345 17.62 15.86 -26.06
CA SER A 345 17.29 17.10 -26.78
C SER A 345 18.45 18.09 -26.71
N THR A 346 18.59 18.93 -27.72
CA THR A 346 19.57 20.02 -27.70
C THR A 346 18.82 21.33 -27.54
N ALA A 347 19.03 22.02 -26.43
CA ALA A 347 18.41 23.32 -26.15
C ALA A 347 19.40 24.23 -25.43
N ASN A 348 19.41 25.52 -25.80
CA ASN A 348 20.22 26.56 -25.15
C ASN A 348 21.72 26.21 -25.00
N GLY A 349 22.29 25.47 -25.97
CA GLY A 349 23.70 25.07 -25.95
C GLY A 349 24.03 23.88 -25.04
N PHE A 350 23.02 23.19 -24.51
CA PHE A 350 23.17 21.95 -23.74
C PHE A 350 22.60 20.76 -24.51
N LEU A 351 23.30 19.63 -24.45
CA LEU A 351 22.73 18.31 -24.75
C LEU A 351 22.06 17.79 -23.48
N ASN A 352 20.74 17.69 -23.49
CA ASN A 352 19.93 17.15 -22.41
C ASN A 352 19.70 15.66 -22.64
N ILE A 353 20.06 14.85 -21.65
CA ILE A 353 19.82 13.41 -21.60
C ILE A 353 18.79 13.17 -20.51
N ASP A 354 17.61 12.72 -20.90
CA ASP A 354 16.52 12.40 -19.99
C ASP A 354 16.61 10.93 -19.57
N PHE A 355 16.65 10.67 -18.27
CA PHE A 355 16.35 9.37 -17.68
C PHE A 355 14.94 9.42 -17.14
N VAL A 356 14.03 8.68 -17.77
CA VAL A 356 12.63 8.61 -17.35
C VAL A 356 12.47 7.42 -16.42
N TRP A 357 11.98 7.70 -15.22
CA TRP A 357 11.72 6.72 -14.18
C TRP A 357 10.36 6.04 -14.40
N PRO A 358 10.13 4.83 -13.87
CA PRO A 358 8.82 4.17 -13.87
C PRO A 358 7.68 5.06 -13.37
N SER A 359 7.95 5.93 -12.40
CA SER A 359 6.99 6.92 -11.89
C SER A 359 6.54 7.96 -12.92
N GLY A 360 7.24 8.11 -14.05
CA GLY A 360 7.08 9.20 -15.03
C GLY A 360 7.95 10.42 -14.76
N SER A 361 8.59 10.48 -13.58
CA SER A 361 9.56 11.51 -13.23
C SER A 361 10.77 11.46 -14.17
N LYS A 362 11.51 12.58 -14.27
CA LYS A 362 12.71 12.67 -15.10
C LYS A 362 13.91 13.13 -14.30
N THR A 363 15.04 12.45 -14.49
CA THR A 363 16.36 13.00 -14.20
C THR A 363 16.98 13.48 -15.49
N VAL A 364 17.24 14.78 -15.60
CA VAL A 364 17.78 15.41 -16.79
C VAL A 364 19.24 15.78 -16.57
N ILE A 365 20.12 15.17 -17.35
CA ILE A 365 21.54 15.52 -17.40
C ILE A 365 21.78 16.48 -18.56
N SER A 366 22.14 17.72 -18.27
CA SER A 366 22.45 18.73 -19.29
C SER A 366 23.95 18.90 -19.42
N ILE A 367 24.50 18.57 -20.60
CA ILE A 367 25.93 18.65 -20.90
C ILE A 367 26.17 19.85 -21.83
N GLY A 368 26.78 20.91 -21.31
CA GLY A 368 27.20 22.09 -22.07
C GLY A 368 28.71 22.14 -22.28
N LYS A 369 29.19 23.14 -23.02
CA LYS A 369 30.64 23.31 -23.29
C LYS A 369 31.46 23.56 -22.02
N THR A 370 30.90 24.27 -21.06
CA THR A 370 31.60 24.73 -19.84
C THR A 370 30.90 24.33 -18.54
N ALA A 371 29.73 23.69 -18.63
CA ALA A 371 28.93 23.36 -17.46
C ALA A 371 28.24 22.01 -17.65
N LEU A 372 28.17 21.24 -16.57
CA LEU A 372 27.37 20.03 -16.44
C LEU A 372 26.28 20.31 -15.40
N LYS A 373 25.04 19.92 -15.70
CA LYS A 373 23.92 20.10 -14.80
C LYS A 373 23.11 18.83 -14.63
N ILE A 374 22.49 18.70 -13.45
CA ILE A 374 21.46 17.69 -13.16
C ILE A 374 20.21 18.39 -12.65
N ASN A 375 19.09 18.19 -13.35
CA ASN A 375 17.81 18.86 -13.06
C ASN A 375 17.95 20.39 -12.91
N GLY A 376 18.83 21.01 -13.71
CA GLY A 376 19.06 22.45 -13.74
C GLY A 376 20.15 22.98 -12.80
N ASP A 377 20.54 22.22 -11.77
CA ASP A 377 21.62 22.59 -10.85
C ASP A 377 22.99 22.17 -11.39
N LEU A 378 24.07 22.86 -11.00
CA LEU A 378 25.43 22.42 -11.31
C LEU A 378 25.69 21.01 -10.78
N ALA A 379 26.45 20.24 -11.55
CA ALA A 379 26.74 18.86 -11.24
C ALA A 379 28.20 18.48 -11.50
N GLN A 380 28.68 17.53 -10.71
CA GLN A 380 29.97 16.89 -10.89
C GLN A 380 29.78 15.47 -11.42
N ARG A 381 30.68 15.01 -12.29
CA ARG A 381 30.61 13.65 -12.86
C ARG A 381 31.74 12.79 -12.33
N LYS A 382 31.40 11.55 -12.00
CA LYS A 382 32.34 10.47 -11.69
C LYS A 382 31.98 9.23 -12.49
N PHE A 383 32.99 8.48 -12.92
CA PHE A 383 32.81 7.16 -13.53
C PHE A 383 33.08 6.08 -12.48
N GLU A 384 32.20 5.09 -12.42
CA GLU A 384 32.32 3.92 -11.54
C GLU A 384 32.47 2.63 -12.39
N PRO A 385 32.90 1.51 -11.80
CA PRO A 385 32.99 0.22 -12.50
C PRO A 385 31.64 -0.20 -13.14
N ASN A 386 31.68 -1.18 -14.05
CA ASN A 386 30.50 -1.73 -14.74
C ASN A 386 29.74 -0.75 -15.66
N ASN A 387 30.44 0.20 -16.29
CA ASN A 387 29.85 1.23 -17.15
C ASN A 387 28.83 2.13 -16.42
N THR A 388 29.04 2.35 -15.14
CA THR A 388 28.20 3.23 -14.31
C THR A 388 28.70 4.65 -14.39
N THR A 389 27.82 5.58 -14.77
CA THR A 389 28.13 7.02 -14.74
C THR A 389 27.33 7.68 -13.63
N CYS A 390 28.01 8.39 -12.74
CA CYS A 390 27.41 9.07 -11.60
C CYS A 390 27.53 10.59 -11.70
N PHE A 391 26.48 11.28 -11.24
CA PHE A 391 26.34 12.73 -11.25
C PHE A 391 25.94 13.22 -9.87
N GLN A 392 26.77 14.04 -9.23
CA GLN A 392 26.43 14.66 -7.95
C GLN A 392 25.77 16.02 -8.19
N ASN A 393 24.61 16.25 -7.62
CA ASN A 393 23.96 17.56 -7.62
C ASN A 393 24.64 18.46 -6.56
N GLU A 394 25.22 19.60 -6.98
CA GLU A 394 26.01 20.44 -6.06
C GLU A 394 25.18 21.13 -4.97
N ARG A 395 23.87 21.31 -5.20
CA ARG A 395 22.93 21.92 -4.24
C ARG A 395 22.48 20.91 -3.17
N THR A 396 22.09 19.71 -3.59
CA THR A 396 21.51 18.69 -2.68
C THR A 396 22.53 17.68 -2.17
N LYS A 397 23.74 17.67 -2.72
CA LYS A 397 24.83 16.71 -2.44
C LYS A 397 24.52 15.24 -2.75
N LYS A 398 23.33 14.94 -3.30
CA LYS A 398 22.92 13.60 -3.73
C LYS A 398 23.59 13.20 -5.05
N TRP A 399 23.85 11.91 -5.19
CA TRP A 399 24.34 11.28 -6.41
C TRP A 399 23.22 10.63 -7.20
N PHE A 400 23.27 10.72 -8.51
CA PHE A 400 22.49 9.92 -9.44
C PHE A 400 23.44 9.09 -10.31
N CYS A 401 23.35 7.76 -10.23
CA CYS A 401 24.18 6.82 -10.95
C CYS A 401 23.33 6.02 -11.95
N ALA A 402 23.75 5.96 -13.20
CA ALA A 402 23.09 5.19 -14.24
C ALA A 402 24.02 4.11 -14.78
N THR A 403 23.61 2.84 -14.64
CA THR A 403 24.33 1.66 -15.13
C THR A 403 23.59 1.09 -16.32
N LYS A 404 24.23 1.03 -17.50
CA LYS A 404 23.56 0.54 -18.71
C LYS A 404 23.32 -0.97 -18.62
N LEU A 405 22.08 -1.42 -18.80
CA LEU A 405 21.74 -2.83 -18.77
C LEU A 405 22.08 -3.52 -20.10
N THR A 406 22.55 -4.76 -20.02
CA THR A 406 22.79 -5.61 -21.20
C THR A 406 21.53 -6.40 -21.57
N THR A 407 21.47 -6.94 -22.79
CA THR A 407 20.28 -7.63 -23.35
C THR A 407 19.75 -8.81 -22.54
N THR A 408 20.54 -9.36 -21.61
CA THR A 408 20.17 -10.49 -20.74
C THR A 408 19.52 -10.08 -19.41
N GLU A 409 19.46 -8.78 -19.08
CA GLU A 409 18.89 -8.25 -17.82
C GLU A 409 17.60 -7.43 -18.05
N LYS A 410 16.95 -7.59 -19.21
CA LYS A 410 15.80 -6.76 -19.62
C LYS A 410 14.45 -7.20 -19.05
N ASP A 411 14.38 -8.42 -18.51
CA ASP A 411 13.12 -9.09 -18.13
C ASP A 411 13.10 -9.50 -16.64
N GLY A 412 13.90 -8.83 -15.80
CA GLY A 412 14.00 -9.09 -14.35
C GLY A 412 13.28 -8.06 -13.50
#